data_AF-A0A9D6F035-F1
#
_entry.id   AF-A0A9D6F035-F1
#
_cell.length_a   1.000
_cell.length_b   1.000
_cell.length_c   1.000
_cell.angle_alpha   90.00
_cell.angle_beta   90.00
_cell.angle_gamma   90.00
#
_symmetry.space_group_name_H-M   'P 1'
#
loop_
_entity.id
_entity.type
_entity.pdbx_description
1 polymer ?
#
loop_
_entity_poly.entity_id
_entity_poly.type
_entity_poly.pdbx_seq_one_letter_code
_entity_poly.pdbx_strand_id
1 'polypeptide(L)'
;MNLHDALIDWDEPDDENSNTGHIAEHGLTPDEVESALFDGDTTFDVSDSSGRPIAFGKTVTGRFIAIVFEVLNIADPLIVRPITAYEVSEPRK
;
A
#
# COMPACT_ATOMS: atom_id res chain seq x y z
N MET A 1 3.12 -8.35 -10.99
CA MET A 1 3.84 -8.47 -9.71
C MET A 1 2.88 -9.19 -8.78
N ASN A 2 3.27 -10.31 -8.19
CA ASN A 2 2.43 -10.96 -7.17
C ASN A 2 3.03 -10.56 -5.81
N LEU A 3 2.24 -9.87 -4.98
CA LEU A 3 2.68 -9.35 -3.69
C LEU A 3 2.24 -10.23 -2.51
N HIS A 4 1.52 -11.33 -2.74
CA HIS A 4 0.99 -12.18 -1.67
C HIS A 4 2.04 -12.65 -0.64
N ASP A 5 3.28 -12.85 -1.07
CA ASP A 5 4.40 -13.29 -0.22
C ASP A 5 5.45 -12.19 0.02
N ALA A 6 5.12 -10.94 -0.28
CA ALA A 6 6.05 -9.84 -0.13
C ALA A 6 6.23 -9.43 1.34
N LEU A 7 7.45 -9.03 1.69
CA LEU A 7 7.73 -8.39 2.96
C LEU A 7 7.43 -6.89 2.85
N ILE A 8 6.73 -6.38 3.86
CA ILE A 8 6.37 -4.97 3.95
C ILE A 8 7.33 -4.30 4.93
N ASP A 9 8.02 -3.28 4.45
CA ASP A 9 8.88 -2.43 5.27
C ASP A 9 8.11 -1.16 5.64
N TRP A 10 7.78 -1.01 6.90
CA TRP A 10 6.92 0.07 7.41
C TRP A 10 7.69 1.32 7.88
N ASP A 11 9.01 1.37 7.63
CA ASP A 11 9.95 2.33 8.23
C ASP A 11 9.94 2.30 9.77
N GLU A 12 10.85 3.06 10.40
CA GLU A 12 10.88 3.17 11.86
C GLU A 12 9.69 4.02 12.36
N PRO A 13 8.87 3.50 13.30
CA PRO A 13 7.65 4.18 13.76
C PRO A 13 7.92 5.45 14.58
N ASP A 14 9.14 5.62 15.09
CA ASP A 14 9.56 6.77 15.92
C ASP A 14 10.06 7.98 15.09
N ASP A 15 10.04 7.91 13.76
CA ASP A 15 10.34 9.06 12.89
C ASP A 15 9.11 9.98 12.75
N GLU A 16 9.31 11.30 12.87
CA GLU A 16 8.25 12.33 12.72
C GLU A 16 7.57 12.26 11.34
N ASN A 17 8.21 11.65 10.34
CA ASN A 17 7.67 11.46 9.00
C ASN A 17 7.52 9.97 8.64
N SER A 18 7.28 9.11 9.64
CA SER A 18 7.09 7.67 9.42
C SER A 18 5.88 7.39 8.53
N ASN A 19 6.03 6.44 7.60
CA ASN A 19 4.94 6.06 6.69
C ASN A 19 3.73 5.52 7.46
N THR A 20 3.98 4.83 8.58
CA THR A 20 2.93 4.38 9.51
C THR A 20 2.13 5.55 10.09
N GLY A 21 2.81 6.60 10.55
CA GLY A 21 2.17 7.82 11.02
C GLY A 21 1.36 8.51 9.92
N HIS A 22 1.94 8.62 8.72
CA HIS A 22 1.29 9.27 7.58
C HIS A 22 0.01 8.54 7.13
N ILE A 23 0.00 7.21 7.15
CA ILE A 23 -1.18 6.40 6.82
C ILE A 23 -2.25 6.51 7.92
N ALA A 24 -1.83 6.64 9.18
CA ALA A 24 -2.75 6.89 10.29
C ALA A 24 -3.45 8.26 10.18
N GLU A 25 -2.82 9.28 9.58
CA GLU A 25 -3.48 10.57 9.27
C GLU A 25 -4.67 10.40 8.31
N HIS A 26 -4.65 9.37 7.47
CA HIS A 26 -5.75 8.98 6.59
C HIS A 26 -6.77 8.04 7.25
N GLY A 27 -6.61 7.74 8.55
CA GLY A 27 -7.51 6.86 9.30
C GLY A 27 -7.44 5.40 8.86
N LEU A 28 -6.26 4.98 8.39
CA LEU A 28 -5.94 3.62 8.01
C LEU A 28 -4.89 3.04 8.95
N THR A 29 -4.86 1.72 9.04
CA THR A 29 -3.85 0.97 9.81
C THR A 29 -2.92 0.19 8.88
N PRO A 30 -1.70 -0.17 9.33
CA PRO A 30 -0.83 -1.07 8.59
C PRO A 30 -1.52 -2.36 8.16
N ASP A 31 -2.30 -2.99 9.05
CA ASP A 31 -3.07 -4.20 8.76
C ASP A 31 -4.08 -4.01 7.61
N GLU A 32 -4.76 -2.85 7.56
CA GLU A 32 -5.68 -2.55 6.46
C GLU A 32 -4.93 -2.39 5.13
N VAL A 33 -3.78 -1.72 5.14
CA VAL A 33 -2.95 -1.54 3.94
C VAL A 33 -2.38 -2.87 3.46
N GLU A 34 -1.86 -3.70 4.36
CA GLU A 34 -1.38 -5.05 4.04
C GLU A 34 -2.50 -5.91 3.48
N SER A 35 -3.69 -5.88 4.10
CA SER A 35 -4.82 -6.66 3.61
C SER A 35 -5.23 -6.28 2.19
N ALA A 36 -5.18 -4.99 1.86
CA ALA A 36 -5.47 -4.50 0.52
C ALA A 36 -4.31 -4.73 -0.46
N LEU A 37 -3.05 -4.82 -0.01
CA LEU A 37 -1.91 -5.17 -0.88
C LEU A 37 -1.90 -6.67 -1.23
N PHE A 38 -2.26 -7.50 -0.27
CA PHE A 38 -2.26 -8.96 -0.40
C PHE A 38 -3.58 -9.52 -0.93
N ASP A 39 -4.60 -8.70 -1.16
CA ASP A 39 -5.83 -9.17 -1.77
C ASP A 39 -5.61 -9.67 -3.20
N GLY A 40 -6.32 -10.73 -3.58
CA GLY A 40 -6.18 -11.37 -4.89
C GLY A 40 -6.75 -10.54 -6.05
N ASP A 41 -7.68 -9.62 -5.75
CA ASP A 41 -8.29 -8.71 -6.72
C ASP A 41 -7.54 -7.36 -6.78
N THR A 42 -6.42 -7.22 -6.06
CA THR A 42 -5.61 -5.99 -6.07
C THR A 42 -5.05 -5.70 -7.45
N THR A 43 -5.29 -4.47 -7.90
CA THR A 43 -4.81 -3.98 -9.20
C THR A 43 -3.61 -3.07 -9.01
N PHE A 44 -2.69 -3.10 -9.96
CA PHE A 44 -1.45 -2.33 -9.93
C PHE A 44 -1.38 -1.40 -11.13
N ASP A 45 -0.94 -0.18 -10.88
CA ASP A 45 -0.70 0.83 -11.90
C ASP A 45 0.56 1.65 -11.54
N VAL A 46 0.88 2.63 -12.37
CA VAL A 46 1.90 3.64 -12.08
C VAL A 46 1.20 4.96 -11.78
N SER A 47 1.52 5.55 -10.64
CA SER A 47 1.03 6.87 -10.25
C SER A 47 1.54 7.92 -11.24
N ASP A 48 0.61 8.57 -11.96
CA ASP A 48 0.92 9.58 -12.99
C ASP A 48 1.65 10.81 -12.40
N SER A 49 1.37 11.14 -11.14
CA SER A 49 1.93 12.32 -10.45
C SER A 49 3.34 12.11 -9.91
N SER A 50 3.69 10.88 -9.52
CA SER A 50 4.97 10.58 -8.84
C SER A 50 5.87 9.63 -9.63
N GLY A 51 5.34 8.95 -10.64
CA GLY A 51 6.02 7.85 -11.34
C GLY A 51 6.23 6.61 -10.47
N ARG A 52 5.67 6.57 -9.26
CA ARG A 52 5.81 5.45 -8.32
C ARG A 52 4.73 4.40 -8.56
N PRO A 53 5.00 3.12 -8.27
CA PRO A 53 3.97 2.10 -8.35
C PRO A 53 2.85 2.38 -7.33
N ILE A 54 1.62 2.13 -7.75
CA ILE A 54 0.41 2.28 -6.95
C ILE A 54 -0.44 1.02 -7.03
N ALA A 55 -0.98 0.60 -5.89
CA ALA A 55 -1.92 -0.51 -5.79
C ALA A 55 -3.31 0.00 -5.40
N PHE A 56 -4.35 -0.62 -5.94
CA PHE A 56 -5.73 -0.39 -5.54
C PHE A 56 -6.35 -1.70 -5.10
N GLY A 57 -6.79 -1.75 -3.85
CA GLY A 57 -7.28 -2.96 -3.21
C GLY A 57 -8.34 -2.67 -2.17
N LYS A 58 -9.05 -3.73 -1.78
CA LYS A 58 -10.09 -3.66 -0.75
C LYS A 58 -9.52 -4.14 0.59
N THR A 59 -9.74 -3.36 1.63
CA THR A 59 -9.33 -3.72 2.99
C THR A 59 -10.29 -4.75 3.59
N VAL A 60 -9.86 -5.45 4.64
CA VAL A 60 -10.74 -6.32 5.45
C VAL A 60 -11.93 -5.59 6.09
N THR A 61 -11.82 -4.27 6.27
CA THR A 61 -12.91 -3.41 6.79
C THR A 61 -13.89 -2.99 5.68
N GLY A 62 -13.62 -3.37 4.42
CA GLY A 62 -14.46 -3.11 3.27
C GLY A 62 -14.22 -1.77 2.58
N ARG A 63 -13.18 -1.03 2.98
CA ARG A 63 -12.77 0.22 2.32
C ARG A 63 -11.98 -0.10 1.06
N PHE A 64 -12.13 0.74 0.04
CA PHE A 64 -11.31 0.65 -1.16
C PHE A 64 -10.23 1.74 -1.09
N ILE A 65 -8.97 1.34 -1.12
CA ILE A 65 -7.85 2.25 -0.88
C ILE A 65 -6.86 2.23 -2.04
N ALA A 66 -6.20 3.36 -2.25
CA ALA A 66 -5.04 3.50 -3.11
C ALA A 66 -3.77 3.54 -2.25
N ILE A 67 -2.76 2.77 -2.63
CA ILE A 67 -1.53 2.55 -1.84
C ILE A 67 -0.35 2.86 -2.74
N VAL A 68 0.35 3.96 -2.47
CA VAL A 68 1.59 4.31 -3.17
C VAL A 68 2.73 3.69 -2.40
N PHE A 69 3.58 2.92 -3.09
CA PHE A 69 4.70 2.23 -2.46
C PHE A 69 5.98 2.36 -3.29
N GLU A 70 7.10 2.05 -2.65
CA GLU A 70 8.39 1.85 -3.30
C GLU A 70 8.77 0.36 -3.26
N VAL A 71 9.51 -0.10 -4.28
CA VAL A 71 10.03 -1.47 -4.30
C VAL A 71 11.50 -1.42 -3.91
N LEU A 72 11.81 -1.91 -2.71
CA LEU A 72 13.17 -1.92 -2.16
C LEU A 72 13.99 -3.10 -2.66
N ASN A 73 13.34 -4.24 -2.88
CA ASN A 73 13.97 -5.44 -3.41
C ASN A 73 13.02 -6.16 -4.37
N ILE A 74 13.43 -6.34 -5.62
CA ILE A 74 12.66 -7.09 -6.63
C ILE A 74 12.98 -8.60 -6.65
N ALA A 75 14.01 -9.06 -5.93
CA ALA A 75 14.31 -10.48 -5.78
C ALA A 75 13.39 -11.14 -4.76
N ASP A 76 13.34 -12.48 -4.72
CA ASP A 76 12.59 -13.23 -3.70
C ASP A 76 13.36 -13.28 -2.36
N PRO A 77 12.80 -12.80 -1.23
CA PRO A 77 11.44 -12.26 -1.09
C PRO A 77 11.33 -10.81 -1.58
N LEU A 78 10.25 -10.51 -2.30
CA LEU A 78 9.90 -9.16 -2.75
C LEU A 78 9.75 -8.26 -1.53
N ILE A 79 10.43 -7.11 -1.49
CA ILE A 79 10.31 -6.14 -0.40
C ILE A 79 9.74 -4.84 -0.95
N VAL A 80 8.61 -4.40 -0.38
CA VAL A 80 7.99 -3.12 -0.70
C VAL A 80 7.78 -2.28 0.54
N ARG A 81 7.78 -0.96 0.34
CA ARG A 81 7.60 0.04 1.39
C ARG A 81 6.42 0.93 1.04
N PRO A 82 5.29 0.83 1.77
CA PRO A 82 4.19 1.77 1.64
C PRO A 82 4.68 3.16 2.00
N ILE A 83 4.39 4.14 1.15
CA ILE A 83 4.71 5.56 1.39
C ILE A 83 3.48 6.28 1.90
N THR A 84 2.34 6.05 1.25
CA THR A 84 1.05 6.63 1.66
C THR A 84 -0.08 5.73 1.19
N ALA A 85 -1.19 5.77 1.91
CA ALA A 85 -2.42 5.08 1.56
C ALA A 85 -3.61 5.94 1.94
N TYR A 86 -4.63 5.94 1.10
CA TYR A 86 -5.84 6.73 1.32
C TYR A 86 -7.06 6.09 0.66
N GLU A 87 -8.23 6.34 1.22
CA GLU A 87 -9.49 5.83 0.69
C GLU A 87 -9.84 6.52 -0.64
N VAL A 88 -10.29 5.73 -1.60
CA VAL A 88 -10.74 6.18 -2.92
C VAL A 88 -12.05 5.50 -3.30
N SER A 89 -12.78 6.11 -4.24
CA SER A 89 -13.99 5.47 -4.76
C SER A 89 -13.63 4.21 -5.55
N GLU A 90 -14.29 3.10 -5.26
CA GLU A 90 -14.18 1.89 -6.08
C GLU A 90 -14.57 2.23 -7.53
N PRO A 91 -13.77 1.84 -8.53
CA PRO A 91 -14.09 2.09 -9.91
C PRO A 91 -15.45 1.46 -10.24
N ARG A 92 -16.36 2.25 -10.80
CA ARG A 92 -17.63 1.73 -11.33
C ARG A 92 -17.30 0.87 -12.56
N LYS A 93 -17.55 -0.44 -12.45
CA LYS A 93 -17.51 -1.37 -13.59
C LYS A 93 -18.48 -0.96 -14.71
#